data_AF-A0A285ZT01-F1
#
_entry.id   AF-A0A285ZT01-F1
#
_cell.length_a   1.000
_cell.length_b   1.000
_cell.length_c   1.000
_cell.angle_alpha   90.00
_cell.angle_beta   90.00
_cell.angle_gamma   90.00
#
_symmetry.space_group_name_H-M   'P 1'
#
loop_
_entity.id
_entity.type
_entity.pdbx_description
1 polymer ?
#
loop_
_entity_poly.entity_id
_entity_poly.type
_entity_poly.pdbx_seq_one_letter_code
_entity_poly.pdbx_strand_id
1 'polypeptide(L)'
;MKTTIINKLKEIEITNNIKILFACESGSRGWEFPSPDSDYDVRFIYVGPLNFYLSVLEKDDHLGFPINDELDIYGWDLRKVLKLIKKSNTTPFEWLQSPIVYSEQENFKNDLWQLCQSYFYRKTNINHYLGIAHGALATIVNEDEIKIKKLFYVLRPLLSAKWCLDKETIAPMTIGPLLTLMPENLKVMVEELIALKAELAESFMVKIDSNLKIYINEQFEICRNAAMKLPKESFEAEMLDTFFRNTIMSYDN
;
A
#
# COMPACT_ATOMS: atom_id res chain seq x y z
N MET A 1 -1.06 13.36 -17.64
CA MET A 1 -0.67 13.28 -16.21
C MET A 1 0.71 12.67 -15.97
N LYS A 2 1.02 11.45 -16.47
CA LYS A 2 2.32 10.77 -16.19
C LYS A 2 3.57 11.67 -16.38
N THR A 3 3.66 12.39 -17.49
CA THR A 3 4.78 13.32 -17.75
C THR A 3 4.87 14.44 -16.70
N THR A 4 3.72 15.00 -16.29
CA THR A 4 3.64 16.01 -15.23
C THR A 4 4.20 15.48 -13.91
N ILE A 5 3.79 14.28 -13.52
CA ILE A 5 4.27 13.60 -12.31
C ILE A 5 5.79 13.41 -12.36
N ILE A 6 6.32 12.87 -13.47
CA ILE A 6 7.76 12.65 -13.65
C ILE A 6 8.54 13.96 -13.56
N ASN A 7 8.06 15.03 -14.18
CA ASN A 7 8.71 16.34 -14.10
C ASN A 7 8.70 16.91 -12.68
N LYS A 8 7.57 16.75 -11.96
CA LYS A 8 7.48 17.21 -10.57
C LYS A 8 8.39 16.42 -9.62
N LEU A 9 8.51 15.11 -9.82
CA LEU A 9 9.47 14.28 -9.08
C LEU A 9 10.92 14.75 -9.29
N LYS A 10 11.30 15.12 -10.52
CA LYS A 10 12.62 15.69 -10.80
C LYS A 10 12.85 17.04 -10.12
N GLU A 11 11.84 17.90 -10.11
CA GLU A 11 11.89 19.18 -9.39
C GLU A 11 12.07 18.95 -7.89
N ILE A 12 11.30 18.03 -7.30
CA ILE A 12 11.40 17.66 -5.88
C ILE A 12 12.81 17.14 -5.56
N GLU A 13 13.39 16.28 -6.41
CA GLU A 13 14.75 15.75 -6.24
C GLU A 13 15.78 16.89 -6.13
N ILE A 14 15.73 17.86 -7.05
CA ILE A 14 16.64 19.01 -7.09
C ILE A 14 16.41 19.96 -5.91
N THR A 15 15.16 20.40 -5.68
CA THR A 15 14.83 21.42 -4.68
C THR A 15 15.10 20.97 -3.25
N ASN A 16 14.96 19.66 -2.97
CA ASN A 16 15.19 19.11 -1.63
C ASN A 16 16.59 18.53 -1.46
N ASN A 17 17.43 18.54 -2.51
CA ASN A 17 18.75 17.92 -2.51
C ASN A 17 18.71 16.46 -2.01
N ILE A 18 17.83 15.67 -2.62
CA ILE A 18 17.65 14.24 -2.33
C ILE A 18 17.87 13.43 -3.61
N LYS A 19 17.85 12.10 -3.49
CA LYS A 19 17.75 11.19 -4.63
C LYS A 19 16.49 10.33 -4.50
N ILE A 20 15.61 10.37 -5.49
CA ILE A 20 14.44 9.49 -5.56
C ILE A 20 14.87 8.14 -6.13
N LEU A 21 14.70 7.10 -5.31
CA LEU A 21 15.09 5.73 -5.61
C LEU A 21 13.99 4.95 -6.32
N PHE A 22 12.74 5.24 -5.98
CA PHE A 22 11.56 4.60 -6.53
C PHE A 22 10.35 5.51 -6.37
N ALA A 23 9.46 5.54 -7.36
CA ALA A 23 8.20 6.27 -7.31
C ALA A 23 7.12 5.51 -8.06
N CYS A 24 5.95 5.34 -7.44
CA CYS A 24 4.83 4.58 -7.97
C CYS A 24 3.48 5.22 -7.66
N GLU A 25 2.44 4.71 -8.30
CA GLU A 25 1.04 4.97 -7.94
C GLU A 25 0.65 4.12 -6.71
N SER A 26 -0.09 4.69 -5.77
CA SER A 26 -0.53 4.05 -4.54
C SER A 26 -1.96 4.44 -4.20
N GLY A 27 -2.92 3.85 -4.89
CA GLY A 27 -4.33 4.13 -4.63
C GLY A 27 -5.21 3.25 -5.49
N SER A 28 -6.47 3.65 -5.69
CA SER A 28 -7.42 2.92 -6.53
C SER A 28 -6.89 2.62 -7.94
N ARG A 29 -6.09 3.54 -8.51
CA ARG A 29 -5.38 3.36 -9.78
C ARG A 29 -4.35 2.23 -9.74
N GLY A 30 -3.53 2.18 -8.70
CA GLY A 30 -2.54 1.12 -8.48
C GLY A 30 -3.15 -0.20 -8.01
N TRP A 31 -4.34 -0.17 -7.41
CA TRP A 31 -5.06 -1.35 -6.93
C TRP A 31 -5.98 -1.99 -8.00
N GLU A 32 -6.06 -1.39 -9.20
CA GLU A 32 -6.87 -1.83 -10.35
C GLU A 32 -8.39 -1.68 -10.20
N PHE A 33 -8.84 -0.67 -9.47
CA PHE A 33 -10.25 -0.27 -9.43
C PHE A 33 -10.44 1.26 -9.41
N PRO A 34 -9.84 2.03 -10.34
CA PRO A 34 -10.04 3.47 -10.40
C PRO A 34 -11.47 3.86 -10.81
N SER A 35 -11.93 5.01 -10.34
CA SER A 35 -13.10 5.74 -10.84
C SER A 35 -12.64 6.90 -11.74
N PRO A 36 -13.54 7.54 -12.51
CA PRO A 36 -13.19 8.71 -13.33
C PRO A 36 -12.59 9.87 -12.52
N ASP A 37 -13.07 10.05 -11.28
CA ASP A 37 -12.64 11.05 -10.30
C ASP A 37 -11.60 10.52 -9.29
N SER A 38 -10.91 9.42 -9.59
CA SER A 38 -9.82 8.95 -8.72
C SER A 38 -8.59 9.84 -8.82
N ASP A 39 -8.07 10.24 -7.65
CA ASP A 39 -6.82 10.99 -7.48
C ASP A 39 -5.61 10.22 -8.01
N TYR A 40 -4.49 10.93 -8.15
CA TYR A 40 -3.16 10.40 -8.37
C TYR A 40 -2.40 10.41 -7.04
N ASP A 41 -2.29 9.25 -6.42
CA ASP A 41 -1.61 9.02 -5.15
C ASP A 41 -0.15 8.60 -5.43
N VAL A 42 0.70 9.58 -5.75
CA VAL A 42 2.10 9.29 -6.04
C VAL A 42 2.85 9.10 -4.73
N ARG A 43 3.51 7.95 -4.60
CA ARG A 43 4.35 7.64 -3.45
C ARG A 43 5.77 7.37 -3.90
N PHE A 44 6.75 7.90 -3.16
CA PHE A 44 8.15 7.73 -3.52
C PHE A 44 9.05 7.40 -2.33
N ILE A 45 10.16 6.75 -2.61
CA ILE A 45 11.22 6.43 -1.67
C ILE A 45 12.44 7.24 -2.06
N TYR A 46 13.06 7.93 -1.09
CA TYR A 46 14.22 8.75 -1.35
C TYR A 46 15.33 8.51 -0.33
N VAL A 47 16.54 8.99 -0.67
CA VAL A 47 17.66 9.14 0.25
C VAL A 47 18.19 10.57 0.21
N GLY A 48 18.58 11.12 1.35
CA GLY A 48 19.37 12.33 1.44
C GLY A 48 20.89 12.08 1.32
N PRO A 49 21.72 13.14 1.31
CA PRO A 49 23.18 13.04 1.36
C PRO A 49 23.66 12.44 2.69
N LEU A 50 24.87 11.87 2.77
CA LEU A 50 25.35 11.19 3.98
C LEU A 50 25.31 12.08 5.23
N ASN A 51 25.68 13.35 5.08
CA ASN A 51 25.65 14.34 6.18
C ASN A 51 24.23 14.60 6.73
N PHE A 52 23.17 14.26 5.99
CA PHE A 52 21.80 14.24 6.53
C PHE A 52 21.68 13.23 7.67
N TYR A 53 22.28 12.06 7.51
CA TYR A 53 22.19 10.94 8.44
C TYR A 53 23.21 10.99 9.58
N LEU A 54 24.31 11.73 9.41
CA LEU A 54 25.35 11.98 10.42
C LEU A 54 25.10 13.24 11.26
N SER A 55 23.88 13.79 11.20
CA SER A 55 23.49 14.95 12.00
C SER A 55 23.15 14.55 13.44
N VAL A 56 23.44 15.44 14.39
CA VAL A 56 23.08 15.26 15.81
C VAL A 56 21.58 15.35 16.03
N LEU A 57 20.89 16.16 15.22
CA LEU A 57 19.44 16.32 15.31
C LEU A 57 18.75 15.32 14.38
N GLU A 58 17.63 14.77 14.85
CA GLU A 58 16.72 14.05 13.96
C GLU A 58 16.17 15.02 12.90
N LYS A 59 16.08 14.51 11.68
CA LYS A 59 15.53 15.23 10.54
C LYS A 59 14.26 14.53 10.08
N ASP A 60 13.37 15.30 9.45
CA ASP A 60 12.12 14.77 8.92
C ASP A 60 12.39 13.65 7.90
N ASP A 61 11.71 12.54 8.10
CA ASP A 61 11.89 11.31 7.34
C ASP A 61 10.82 11.13 6.25
N HIS A 62 10.11 12.21 5.92
CA HIS A 62 9.08 12.23 4.91
C HIS A 62 8.93 13.62 4.29
N LEU A 63 8.36 13.66 3.08
CA LEU A 63 8.05 14.88 2.34
C LEU A 63 6.63 14.77 1.77
N GLY A 64 5.85 15.84 1.85
CA GLY A 64 4.50 15.90 1.31
C GLY A 64 4.28 17.14 0.46
N PHE A 65 3.70 16.95 -0.72
CA PHE A 65 3.46 18.00 -1.69
C PHE A 65 2.05 17.84 -2.27
N PRO A 66 1.01 18.43 -1.62
CA PRO A 66 -0.30 18.54 -2.22
C PRO A 66 -0.20 19.55 -3.37
N ILE A 67 -0.14 19.07 -4.61
CA ILE A 67 0.06 19.94 -5.78
C ILE A 67 -1.27 20.60 -6.18
N ASN A 68 -2.34 19.81 -6.19
CA ASN A 68 -3.72 20.24 -6.38
C ASN A 68 -4.67 19.18 -5.82
N ASP A 69 -5.98 19.38 -5.96
CA ASP A 69 -7.00 18.48 -5.43
C ASP A 69 -6.94 17.06 -6.02
N GLU A 70 -6.27 16.85 -7.17
CA GLU A 70 -6.20 15.56 -7.87
C GLU A 70 -4.82 14.87 -7.76
N LEU A 71 -3.78 15.55 -7.29
CA LEU A 71 -2.40 15.05 -7.28
C LEU A 71 -1.75 15.23 -5.91
N ASP A 72 -1.62 14.11 -5.21
CA ASP A 72 -0.94 14.00 -3.92
C ASP A 72 0.40 13.28 -4.09
N ILE A 73 1.51 14.01 -3.89
CA ILE A 73 2.86 13.44 -3.94
C ILE A 73 3.42 13.37 -2.53
N TYR A 74 3.68 12.16 -2.05
CA TYR A 74 4.18 11.93 -0.70
C TYR A 74 5.33 10.92 -0.69
N GLY A 75 6.42 11.23 0.00
CA GLY A 75 7.64 10.42 -0.03
C GLY A 75 8.17 10.09 1.35
N TRP A 76 8.83 8.94 1.45
CA TRP A 76 9.51 8.48 2.66
C TRP A 76 11.02 8.34 2.44
N ASP A 77 11.78 8.79 3.43
CA ASP A 77 13.20 8.51 3.53
C ASP A 77 13.42 6.99 3.67
N LEU A 78 14.49 6.47 3.06
CA LEU A 78 14.80 5.05 3.08
C LEU A 78 14.93 4.51 4.50
N ARG A 79 15.47 5.27 5.47
CA ARG A 79 15.55 4.85 6.87
C ARG A 79 14.16 4.57 7.44
N LYS A 80 13.17 5.41 7.11
CA LYS A 80 11.77 5.21 7.53
C LYS A 80 11.19 3.96 6.89
N VAL A 81 11.39 3.79 5.58
CA VAL A 81 10.93 2.60 4.85
C VAL A 81 11.48 1.33 5.50
N LEU A 82 12.77 1.28 5.81
CA LEU A 82 13.40 0.12 6.44
C LEU A 82 12.92 -0.10 7.89
N LYS A 83 12.70 0.97 8.67
CA LYS A 83 12.04 0.87 9.99
C LYS A 83 10.64 0.28 9.90
N LEU A 84 9.89 0.61 8.85
CA LEU A 84 8.54 0.09 8.60
C LEU A 84 8.59 -1.38 8.14
N ILE A 85 9.53 -1.73 7.25
CA ILE A 85 9.80 -3.12 6.86
C ILE A 85 10.15 -3.96 8.08
N LYS A 86 11.02 -3.49 8.99
CA LYS A 86 11.34 -4.19 10.25
C LYS A 86 10.10 -4.52 11.09
N LYS A 87 9.10 -3.64 11.06
CA LYS A 87 7.82 -3.82 11.76
C LYS A 87 6.82 -4.66 10.96
N SER A 88 7.19 -5.12 9.78
CA SER A 88 6.32 -5.77 8.79
C SER A 88 5.09 -4.94 8.43
N ASN A 89 5.29 -3.63 8.30
CA ASN A 89 4.26 -2.76 7.78
C ASN A 89 4.00 -3.09 6.30
N THR A 90 2.73 -3.16 5.90
CA THR A 90 2.32 -3.54 4.55
C THR A 90 2.59 -2.45 3.51
N THR A 91 2.64 -1.16 3.90
CA THR A 91 2.70 -0.05 2.95
C THR A 91 3.94 -0.10 2.05
N PRO A 92 5.18 -0.31 2.55
CA PRO A 92 6.34 -0.53 1.69
C PRO A 92 6.17 -1.73 0.75
N PHE A 93 5.57 -2.83 1.23
CA PHE A 93 5.35 -4.02 0.42
C PHE A 93 4.37 -3.74 -0.73
N GLU A 94 3.36 -2.91 -0.50
CA GLU A 94 2.42 -2.52 -1.53
C GLU A 94 3.07 -1.62 -2.58
N TRP A 95 3.78 -0.57 -2.16
CA TRP A 95 4.43 0.35 -3.10
C TRP A 95 5.34 -0.38 -4.09
N LEU A 96 6.15 -1.33 -3.61
CA LEU A 96 7.05 -2.12 -4.45
C LEU A 96 6.32 -3.02 -5.45
N GLN A 97 5.07 -3.39 -5.16
CA GLN A 97 4.23 -4.21 -6.05
C GLN A 97 3.39 -3.38 -7.03
N SER A 98 3.43 -2.05 -6.97
CA SER A 98 2.60 -1.21 -7.83
C SER A 98 2.84 -1.49 -9.32
N PRO A 99 1.77 -1.68 -10.12
CA PRO A 99 1.89 -1.89 -11.56
C PRO A 99 2.22 -0.59 -12.33
N ILE A 100 2.09 0.58 -11.68
CA ILE A 100 2.33 1.88 -12.30
C ILE A 100 3.56 2.52 -11.63
N VAL A 101 4.71 2.39 -12.30
CA VAL A 101 5.97 2.98 -11.88
C VAL A 101 6.24 4.28 -12.65
N TYR A 102 6.54 5.34 -11.91
CA TYR A 102 6.90 6.66 -12.45
C TYR A 102 8.40 6.85 -12.56
N SER A 103 9.17 6.34 -11.60
CA SER A 103 10.62 6.42 -11.57
C SER A 103 11.18 5.25 -10.76
N GLU A 104 12.33 4.73 -11.17
CA GLU A 104 13.02 3.65 -10.48
C GLU A 104 14.51 3.75 -10.81
N GLN A 105 15.35 3.61 -9.79
CA GLN A 105 16.79 3.40 -9.96
C GLN A 105 17.06 1.93 -10.20
N GLU A 106 18.06 1.64 -11.02
CA GLU A 106 18.41 0.29 -11.42
C GLU A 106 18.54 -0.66 -10.21
N ASN A 107 17.90 -1.83 -10.30
CA ASN A 107 17.87 -2.90 -9.29
C ASN A 107 17.27 -2.57 -7.91
N PHE A 108 17.07 -1.29 -7.57
CA PHE A 108 16.64 -0.87 -6.23
C PHE A 108 15.33 -1.55 -5.77
N LYS A 109 14.30 -1.57 -6.63
CA LYS A 109 13.01 -2.23 -6.29
C LYS A 109 13.20 -3.71 -6.03
N ASN A 110 13.96 -4.40 -6.89
CA ASN A 110 14.16 -5.85 -6.79
C ASN A 110 14.94 -6.21 -5.52
N ASP A 111 16.01 -5.48 -5.23
CA ASP A 111 16.84 -5.72 -4.05
C ASP A 111 16.04 -5.46 -2.76
N LEU A 112 15.29 -4.36 -2.72
CA LEU A 112 14.44 -4.05 -1.57
C LEU A 112 13.28 -5.06 -1.42
N TRP A 113 12.72 -5.55 -2.53
CA TRP A 113 11.66 -6.56 -2.51
C TRP A 113 12.15 -7.91 -1.98
N GLN A 114 13.35 -8.34 -2.38
CA GLN A 114 13.98 -9.54 -1.81
C GLN A 114 14.20 -9.39 -0.31
N LEU A 115 14.66 -8.22 0.14
CA LEU A 115 14.80 -7.92 1.56
C LEU A 115 13.46 -8.02 2.29
N CYS A 116 12.38 -7.46 1.72
CA CYS A 116 11.03 -7.52 2.31
C CYS A 116 10.55 -8.94 2.62
N GLN A 117 10.92 -9.94 1.81
CA GLN A 117 10.54 -11.34 2.05
C GLN A 117 11.04 -11.86 3.41
N SER A 118 12.18 -11.37 3.89
CA SER A 118 12.77 -11.76 5.17
C SER A 118 12.11 -11.07 6.38
N TYR A 119 11.21 -10.11 6.14
CA TYR A 119 10.53 -9.31 7.16
C TYR A 119 9.01 -9.41 7.06
N PHE A 120 8.49 -10.40 6.35
CA PHE A 120 7.06 -10.69 6.32
C PHE A 120 6.65 -11.38 7.62
N TYR A 121 5.75 -10.75 8.35
CA TYR A 121 5.17 -11.28 9.58
C TYR A 121 3.66 -11.27 9.47
N ARG A 122 3.13 -12.48 9.32
CA ARG A 122 1.74 -12.79 9.01
C ARG A 122 0.76 -12.09 9.96
N LYS A 123 1.00 -12.15 11.27
CA LYS A 123 0.09 -11.54 12.27
C LYS A 123 -0.02 -10.03 12.10
N THR A 124 1.10 -9.33 11.90
CA THR A 124 1.07 -7.87 11.72
C THR A 124 0.36 -7.49 10.43
N ASN A 125 0.61 -8.21 9.33
CA ASN A 125 -0.02 -7.91 8.04
C ASN A 125 -1.53 -8.13 8.11
N ILE A 126 -1.99 -9.26 8.67
CA ILE A 126 -3.42 -9.52 8.87
C ILE A 126 -4.07 -8.41 9.71
N ASN A 127 -3.48 -8.07 10.86
CA ASN A 127 -4.05 -7.04 11.73
C ASN A 127 -4.07 -5.64 11.09
N HIS A 128 -3.04 -5.29 10.31
CA HIS A 128 -3.00 -4.03 9.57
C HIS A 128 -4.18 -3.95 8.59
N TYR A 129 -4.35 -4.99 7.77
CA TYR A 129 -5.44 -5.04 6.80
C TYR A 129 -6.82 -5.07 7.45
N LEU A 130 -7.02 -5.85 8.51
CA LEU A 130 -8.27 -5.85 9.25
C LEU A 130 -8.58 -4.48 9.87
N GLY A 131 -7.56 -3.72 10.32
CA GLY A 131 -7.72 -2.35 10.79
C GLY A 131 -8.29 -1.42 9.70
N ILE A 132 -7.76 -1.50 8.48
CA ILE A 132 -8.28 -0.73 7.34
C ILE A 132 -9.73 -1.14 7.02
N ALA A 133 -9.98 -2.45 6.89
CA ALA A 133 -11.30 -2.96 6.56
C ALA A 133 -12.33 -2.56 7.62
N HIS A 134 -11.98 -2.65 8.91
CA HIS A 134 -12.83 -2.24 10.03
C HIS A 134 -13.18 -0.75 9.98
N GLY A 135 -12.19 0.11 9.74
CA GLY A 135 -12.41 1.54 9.61
C GLY A 135 -13.31 1.89 8.42
N ALA A 136 -13.23 1.15 7.32
CA ALA A 136 -14.12 1.32 6.18
C ALA A 136 -15.54 0.79 6.45
N LEU A 137 -15.68 -0.36 7.11
CA LEU A 137 -16.97 -0.92 7.53
C LEU A 137 -17.76 0.02 8.46
N ALA A 138 -17.08 0.77 9.32
CA ALA A 138 -17.71 1.76 10.20
C ALA A 138 -18.40 2.92 9.44
N THR A 139 -18.24 3.01 8.11
CA THR A 139 -18.86 4.05 7.27
C THR A 139 -20.18 3.64 6.62
N ILE A 140 -20.68 2.42 6.90
CA ILE A 140 -22.00 1.96 6.44
C ILE A 140 -23.10 2.81 7.08
N VAL A 141 -24.08 3.20 6.27
CA VAL A 141 -25.28 3.94 6.66
C VAL A 141 -26.52 3.18 6.20
N ASN A 142 -27.71 3.55 6.71
CA ASN A 142 -29.00 2.98 6.29
C ASN A 142 -28.99 1.44 6.24
N GLU A 143 -28.40 0.82 7.27
CA GLU A 143 -28.24 -0.64 7.49
C GLU A 143 -27.30 -1.38 6.51
N ASP A 144 -27.25 -0.97 5.22
CA ASP A 144 -26.50 -1.67 4.16
C ASP A 144 -25.93 -0.77 3.04
N GLU A 145 -26.01 0.55 3.17
CA GLU A 145 -25.52 1.47 2.14
C GLU A 145 -24.11 1.97 2.44
N ILE A 146 -23.25 1.97 1.42
CA ILE A 146 -21.87 2.43 1.53
C ILE A 146 -21.44 3.12 0.23
N LYS A 147 -20.51 4.08 0.33
CA LYS A 147 -19.86 4.63 -0.87
C LYS A 147 -19.09 3.51 -1.57
N ILE A 148 -19.19 3.42 -2.90
CA ILE A 148 -18.52 2.38 -3.68
C ILE A 148 -17.01 2.36 -3.43
N LYS A 149 -16.36 3.53 -3.28
CA LYS A 149 -14.96 3.63 -2.84
C LYS A 149 -14.72 2.90 -1.52
N LYS A 150 -15.57 3.14 -0.52
CA LYS A 150 -15.41 2.56 0.81
C LYS A 150 -15.66 1.06 0.81
N LEU A 151 -16.55 0.53 -0.05
CA LEU A 151 -16.69 -0.92 -0.23
C LEU A 151 -15.39 -1.59 -0.68
N PHE A 152 -14.66 -1.00 -1.63
CA PHE A 152 -13.36 -1.54 -2.04
C PHE A 152 -12.26 -1.37 -0.97
N TYR A 153 -12.38 -0.37 -0.10
CA TYR A 153 -11.57 -0.25 1.12
C TYR A 153 -11.98 -1.25 2.23
N VAL A 154 -13.06 -2.00 2.06
CA VAL A 154 -13.38 -3.19 2.86
C VAL A 154 -12.84 -4.44 2.16
N LEU A 155 -13.24 -4.67 0.90
CA LEU A 155 -12.98 -5.90 0.17
C LEU A 155 -11.50 -6.16 -0.04
N ARG A 156 -10.75 -5.20 -0.61
CA ARG A 156 -9.33 -5.39 -0.91
C ARG A 156 -8.53 -5.74 0.35
N PRO A 157 -8.53 -4.93 1.44
CA PRO A 157 -7.78 -5.28 2.62
C PRO A 157 -8.30 -6.56 3.30
N LEU A 158 -9.60 -6.83 3.34
CA LEU A 158 -10.09 -8.10 3.88
C LEU A 158 -9.53 -9.31 3.11
N LEU A 159 -9.52 -9.26 1.78
CA LEU A 159 -8.93 -10.31 0.96
C LEU A 159 -7.40 -10.36 1.09
N SER A 160 -6.72 -9.24 1.30
CA SER A 160 -5.28 -9.22 1.63
C SER A 160 -4.99 -9.88 2.97
N ALA A 161 -5.82 -9.63 4.00
CA ALA A 161 -5.74 -10.34 5.28
C ALA A 161 -5.96 -11.84 5.09
N LYS A 162 -6.97 -12.23 4.31
CA LYS A 162 -7.23 -13.63 3.94
C LYS A 162 -6.07 -14.24 3.16
N TRP A 163 -5.42 -13.51 2.25
CA TRP A 163 -4.24 -13.99 1.53
C TRP A 163 -3.08 -14.29 2.48
N CYS A 164 -2.75 -13.34 3.36
CA CYS A 164 -1.72 -13.55 4.37
C CYS A 164 -2.07 -14.74 5.29
N LEU A 165 -3.35 -14.96 5.57
CA LEU A 165 -3.81 -16.14 6.27
C LEU A 165 -3.59 -17.40 5.42
N ASP A 166 -4.22 -17.54 4.26
CA ASP A 166 -4.30 -18.81 3.54
C ASP A 166 -3.01 -19.18 2.81
N LYS A 167 -2.24 -18.19 2.36
CA LYS A 167 -1.04 -18.37 1.51
C LYS A 167 0.27 -18.14 2.26
N GLU A 168 0.22 -17.59 3.47
CA GLU A 168 1.40 -17.32 4.31
C GLU A 168 2.50 -16.52 3.60
N THR A 169 2.09 -15.60 2.72
CA THR A 169 2.97 -14.71 1.96
C THR A 169 2.44 -13.28 1.98
N ILE A 170 3.29 -12.34 1.55
CA ILE A 170 2.89 -10.94 1.34
C ILE A 170 1.73 -10.92 0.33
N ALA A 171 0.67 -10.19 0.67
CA ALA A 171 -0.50 -10.06 -0.19
C ALA A 171 -0.19 -9.24 -1.46
N PRO A 172 -0.73 -9.65 -2.62
CA PRO A 172 -0.72 -8.83 -3.83
C PRO A 172 -1.31 -7.44 -3.60
N MET A 173 -0.70 -6.43 -4.21
CA MET A 173 -1.24 -5.07 -4.16
C MET A 173 -2.57 -4.97 -4.93
N THR A 174 -2.63 -5.56 -6.13
CA THR A 174 -3.78 -5.47 -7.03
C THR A 174 -4.92 -6.37 -6.59
N ILE A 175 -6.16 -5.98 -6.91
CA ILE A 175 -7.34 -6.72 -6.49
C ILE A 175 -7.51 -8.05 -7.24
N GLY A 176 -7.11 -8.13 -8.50
CA GLY A 176 -7.35 -9.31 -9.35
C GLY A 176 -6.92 -10.64 -8.72
N PRO A 177 -5.66 -10.81 -8.29
CA PRO A 177 -5.22 -12.02 -7.60
C PRO A 177 -5.97 -12.31 -6.30
N LEU A 178 -6.39 -11.27 -5.57
CA LEU A 178 -7.12 -11.41 -4.31
C LEU A 178 -8.54 -11.98 -4.51
N LEU A 179 -9.18 -11.66 -5.63
CA LEU A 179 -10.51 -12.18 -5.97
C LEU A 179 -10.55 -13.71 -6.14
N THR A 180 -9.40 -14.34 -6.41
CA THR A 180 -9.30 -15.82 -6.48
C THR A 180 -9.59 -16.53 -5.14
N LEU A 181 -9.62 -15.77 -4.04
CA LEU A 181 -9.98 -16.28 -2.70
C LEU A 181 -11.49 -16.30 -2.45
N MET A 182 -12.29 -15.72 -3.35
CA MET A 182 -13.74 -15.62 -3.22
C MET A 182 -14.45 -16.81 -3.90
N PRO A 183 -15.62 -17.22 -3.40
CA PRO A 183 -16.54 -18.07 -4.16
C PRO A 183 -16.89 -17.44 -5.51
N GLU A 184 -17.04 -18.26 -6.56
CA GLU A 184 -17.20 -17.78 -7.95
C GLU A 184 -18.36 -16.79 -8.12
N ASN A 185 -19.51 -17.05 -7.48
CA ASN A 185 -20.67 -16.16 -7.56
C ASN A 185 -20.41 -14.78 -6.94
N LEU A 186 -19.64 -14.71 -5.86
CA LEU A 186 -19.26 -13.44 -5.21
C LEU A 186 -18.14 -12.75 -5.97
N LYS A 187 -17.22 -13.50 -6.56
CA LYS A 187 -16.18 -12.97 -7.43
C LYS A 187 -16.79 -12.23 -8.63
N VAL A 188 -17.71 -12.88 -9.37
CA VAL A 188 -18.41 -12.27 -10.51
C VAL A 188 -19.13 -10.98 -10.08
N MET A 189 -19.83 -11.01 -8.95
CA MET A 189 -20.49 -9.82 -8.40
C MET A 189 -19.50 -8.68 -8.10
N VAL A 190 -18.32 -8.98 -7.55
CA VAL A 190 -17.29 -7.96 -7.29
C VAL A 190 -16.67 -7.44 -8.58
N GLU A 191 -16.46 -8.30 -9.59
CA GLU A 191 -15.99 -7.87 -10.92
C GLU A 191 -16.99 -6.92 -11.59
N GLU A 192 -18.30 -7.19 -11.49
CA GLU A 192 -19.36 -6.27 -11.93
C GLU A 192 -19.33 -4.94 -11.17
N LEU A 193 -19.09 -4.97 -9.85
CA LEU A 193 -18.93 -3.74 -9.05
C LEU A 193 -17.68 -2.94 -9.44
N ILE A 194 -16.58 -3.60 -9.85
CA ILE A 194 -15.38 -2.92 -10.36
C ILE A 194 -15.70 -2.24 -11.69
N ALA A 195 -16.37 -2.96 -12.61
CA ALA A 195 -16.79 -2.40 -13.90
C ALA A 195 -17.73 -1.20 -13.71
N LEU A 196 -18.71 -1.32 -12.80
CA LEU A 196 -19.60 -0.23 -12.43
C LEU A 196 -18.85 0.95 -11.83
N LYS A 197 -17.88 0.70 -10.93
CA LYS A 197 -17.05 1.76 -10.33
C LYS A 197 -16.26 2.56 -11.36
N ALA A 198 -15.81 1.93 -12.44
CA ALA A 198 -15.05 2.59 -13.50
C ALA A 198 -15.86 3.65 -14.24
N GLU A 199 -17.20 3.60 -14.17
CA GLU A 199 -18.12 4.55 -14.82
C GLU A 199 -18.73 5.57 -13.85
N LEU A 200 -18.62 5.34 -12.53
CA LEU A 200 -19.27 6.13 -11.49
C LEU A 200 -18.29 6.94 -10.66
N ALA A 201 -18.77 8.08 -10.15
CA ALA A 201 -18.05 8.87 -9.16
C ALA A 201 -17.83 8.07 -7.87
N GLU A 202 -16.69 8.28 -7.21
CA GLU A 202 -16.31 7.56 -5.99
C GLU A 202 -17.30 7.72 -4.82
N SER A 203 -18.09 8.80 -4.86
CA SER A 203 -19.13 9.14 -3.87
C SER A 203 -20.45 8.37 -4.07
N PHE A 204 -20.60 7.63 -5.17
CA PHE A 204 -21.82 6.88 -5.46
C PHE A 204 -22.12 5.86 -4.35
N MET A 205 -23.36 5.84 -3.88
CA MET A 205 -23.82 4.93 -2.84
C MET A 205 -24.32 3.62 -3.46
N VAL A 206 -23.82 2.50 -2.94
CA VAL A 206 -24.28 1.16 -3.30
C VAL A 206 -24.88 0.47 -2.09
N LYS A 207 -25.93 -0.31 -2.30
CA LYS A 207 -26.44 -1.24 -1.31
C LYS A 207 -25.61 -2.52 -1.37
N ILE A 208 -25.07 -2.95 -0.23
CA ILE A 208 -24.29 -4.18 -0.14
C ILE A 208 -25.23 -5.38 -0.28
N ASP A 209 -24.93 -6.28 -1.23
CA ASP A 209 -25.66 -7.54 -1.36
C ASP A 209 -25.57 -8.37 -0.08
N SER A 210 -26.65 -9.06 0.28
CA SER A 210 -26.73 -9.80 1.54
C SER A 210 -25.71 -10.95 1.60
N ASN A 211 -25.46 -11.66 0.50
CA ASN A 211 -24.46 -12.73 0.48
C ASN A 211 -23.05 -12.17 0.59
N LEU A 212 -22.78 -11.03 -0.05
CA LEU A 212 -21.50 -10.34 0.07
C LEU A 212 -21.27 -9.83 1.51
N LYS A 213 -22.29 -9.28 2.16
CA LYS A 213 -22.23 -8.83 3.56
C LYS A 213 -21.93 -9.99 4.51
N ILE A 214 -22.62 -11.13 4.34
CA ILE A 214 -22.38 -12.34 5.13
C ILE A 214 -20.92 -12.78 4.95
N TYR A 215 -20.46 -12.90 3.70
CA TYR A 215 -19.06 -13.27 3.40
C TYR A 215 -18.05 -12.32 4.05
N ILE A 216 -18.25 -11.01 3.94
CA ILE A 216 -17.37 -10.00 4.55
C ILE A 216 -17.27 -10.22 6.06
N ASN A 217 -18.40 -10.35 6.75
CA ASN A 217 -18.44 -10.51 8.20
C ASN A 217 -17.79 -11.84 8.64
N GLU A 218 -18.10 -12.94 7.96
CA GLU A 218 -17.53 -14.26 8.24
C GLU A 218 -16.01 -14.28 8.05
N GLN A 219 -15.51 -13.79 6.90
CA GLN A 219 -14.08 -13.79 6.63
C GLN A 219 -13.33 -12.84 7.57
N PHE A 220 -13.94 -11.71 7.96
CA PHE A 220 -13.35 -10.79 8.91
C PHE A 220 -13.13 -11.48 10.26
N GLU A 221 -14.15 -12.15 10.80
CA GLU A 221 -14.05 -12.85 12.08
C GLU A 221 -13.12 -14.08 12.01
N ILE A 222 -13.10 -14.81 10.89
CA ILE A 222 -12.14 -15.90 10.66
C ILE A 222 -10.70 -15.36 10.72
N CYS A 223 -10.38 -14.31 9.96
CA CYS A 223 -9.05 -13.73 9.92
C CYS A 223 -8.63 -13.16 11.28
N ARG A 224 -9.55 -12.46 11.96
CA ARG A 224 -9.33 -11.89 13.29
C ARG A 224 -9.00 -12.97 14.32
N ASN A 225 -9.82 -14.01 14.40
CA ASN A 225 -9.64 -15.10 15.35
C ASN A 225 -8.37 -15.90 15.07
N ALA A 226 -8.02 -16.09 13.80
CA ALA A 226 -6.76 -16.74 13.43
C ALA A 226 -5.55 -15.89 13.79
N ALA A 227 -5.57 -14.58 13.52
CA ALA A 227 -4.48 -13.67 13.85
C ALA A 227 -4.17 -13.62 15.36
N MET A 228 -5.20 -13.71 16.21
CA MET A 228 -5.02 -13.74 17.67
C MET A 228 -4.15 -14.93 18.12
N LYS A 229 -4.25 -16.06 17.43
CA LYS A 229 -3.53 -17.31 17.75
C LYS A 229 -2.09 -17.36 17.23
N LEU A 230 -1.72 -16.46 16.31
CA LEU A 230 -0.36 -16.42 15.75
C LEU A 230 0.66 -15.94 16.80
N PRO A 231 1.88 -16.53 16.84
CA PRO A 231 2.93 -16.15 17.79
C PRO A 231 3.42 -14.74 17.50
N LYS A 232 4.01 -14.06 18.51
CA LYS A 232 4.75 -12.80 18.32
C LYS A 232 6.13 -13.09 17.75
N GLU A 233 6.55 -12.32 16.75
CA GLU A 233 7.89 -12.43 16.15
C GLU A 233 8.57 -11.07 16.13
N SER A 234 9.91 -11.09 16.07
CA SER A 234 10.74 -9.91 15.92
C SER A 234 11.89 -10.22 14.96
N PHE A 235 12.20 -9.27 14.11
CA PHE A 235 13.32 -9.38 13.17
C PHE A 235 14.53 -8.59 13.64
N GLU A 236 15.72 -9.13 13.37
CA GLU A 236 17.00 -8.44 13.53
C GLU A 236 17.15 -7.31 12.51
N ALA A 237 17.96 -6.31 12.81
CA ALA A 237 18.11 -5.12 11.95
C ALA A 237 19.29 -5.22 10.96
N GLU A 238 20.19 -6.19 11.11
CA GLU A 238 21.50 -6.17 10.45
C GLU A 238 21.43 -6.13 8.92
N MET A 239 20.51 -6.89 8.30
CA MET A 239 20.33 -6.85 6.84
C MET A 239 19.79 -5.49 6.37
N LEU A 240 18.90 -4.86 7.15
CA LEU A 240 18.36 -3.53 6.85
C LEU A 240 19.46 -2.47 6.98
N ASP A 241 20.29 -2.54 8.03
CA ASP A 241 21.39 -1.61 8.23
C ASP A 241 22.46 -1.74 7.14
N THR A 242 22.71 -2.95 6.67
CA THR A 242 23.63 -3.22 5.57
C THR A 242 23.08 -2.66 4.26
N PHE A 243 21.81 -2.93 3.94
CA PHE A 243 21.13 -2.37 2.78
C PHE A 243 21.18 -0.83 2.82
N PHE A 244 20.80 -0.23 3.94
CA PHE A 244 20.77 1.22 4.15
C PHE A 244 22.14 1.88 3.89
N ARG A 245 23.20 1.36 4.52
CA ARG A 245 24.54 1.92 4.38
C ARG A 245 25.04 1.82 2.94
N ASN A 246 24.86 0.65 2.30
CA ASN A 246 25.26 0.45 0.91
C ASN A 246 24.53 1.42 -0.03
N THR A 247 23.22 1.59 0.14
CA THR A 247 22.44 2.51 -0.68
C THR A 247 22.86 3.96 -0.47
N ILE A 248 23.09 4.43 0.76
CA ILE A 248 23.52 5.82 0.97
C ILE A 248 24.88 6.07 0.32
N MET A 249 25.84 5.17 0.52
CA MET A 249 27.20 5.31 -0.04
C MET A 249 27.21 5.34 -1.56
N SER A 250 26.27 4.67 -2.24
CA SER A 250 26.20 4.73 -3.71
C SER A 250 25.68 6.07 -4.27
N TYR A 251 25.09 6.91 -3.42
CA TYR A 251 24.50 8.20 -3.82
C TYR A 251 25.15 9.41 -3.13
N ASP A 252 26.11 9.19 -2.24
CA ASP A 252 26.95 10.22 -1.64
C ASP A 252 28.18 10.43 -2.53
N ASN A 253 28.02 11.25 -3.58
CA ASN A 253 29.10 11.71 -4.45
C ASN A 253 29.67 13.05 -3.99
#